data_AF-A0A6A0RAK7-F1
#
_entry.id   AF-A0A6A0RAK7-F1
#
_cell.length_a   1.000
_cell.length_b   1.000
_cell.length_c   1.000
_cell.angle_alpha   90.00
_cell.angle_beta   90.00
_cell.angle_gamma   90.00
#
_symmetry.space_group_name_H-M   'P 1'
#
loop_
_entity.id
_entity.type
_entity.pdbx_description
1 polymer ?
#
loop_
_entity_poly.entity_id
_entity_poly.type
_entity_poly.pdbx_seq_one_letter_code
_entity_poly.pdbx_strand_id
1 'polypeptide(L)'
;MNDNLKKWLPWIAVAAVVIIVIVIIAVAGGGDDTASATTTVPSAADTTTTTTVADTTTTEAPTTTTTQPATTTTAAASYDVPATPIVAELQPYSAGGSELFDPGSVQAHWYQWDGLYVVLYRGFDAGDGSAICAGNSIQEASGFNFISDSPHNGAVEEICDGVPRIAEPPSGVFACGSLLYMVTEIPVDAVGNLYGTLEIVVGGTGDGQSSAVTSDIDTTPEFEPGLSSYVLAATDVDPGGTVSCG
;
A
#
# COMPACT_ATOMS: atom_id res chain seq x y z
N MET A 1 32.65 42.61 -7.18
CA MET A 1 32.15 41.22 -7.22
C MET A 1 30.83 41.29 -7.96
N ASN A 2 30.72 40.68 -9.16
CA ASN A 2 29.52 40.86 -10.00
C ASN A 2 28.27 40.35 -9.26
N ASP A 3 27.20 41.14 -9.24
CA ASP A 3 25.95 40.78 -8.54
C ASP A 3 25.31 39.50 -9.10
N ASN A 4 25.60 39.19 -10.37
CA ASN A 4 25.26 37.90 -10.96
C ASN A 4 25.92 36.73 -10.22
N LEU A 5 27.18 36.84 -9.79
CA LEU A 5 27.87 35.74 -9.09
C LEU A 5 27.24 35.42 -7.72
N LYS A 6 26.70 36.42 -7.01
CA LYS A 6 26.02 36.23 -5.72
C LYS A 6 24.67 35.53 -5.85
N LYS A 7 23.94 35.76 -6.95
CA LYS A 7 22.63 35.13 -7.19
C LYS A 7 22.74 33.65 -7.57
N TRP A 8 23.84 33.27 -8.21
CA TRP A 8 24.06 31.89 -8.69
C TRP A 8 24.85 31.01 -7.72
N LEU A 9 25.51 31.58 -6.72
CA LEU A 9 26.31 30.85 -5.71
C LEU A 9 25.55 29.71 -4.99
N PRO A 10 24.28 29.89 -4.56
CA PRO A 10 23.52 28.80 -3.93
C PRO A 10 23.25 27.63 -4.89
N TRP A 11 22.92 27.94 -6.15
CA TRP A 11 22.64 26.93 -7.18
C TRP A 11 23.88 26.16 -7.61
N ILE A 12 25.04 26.83 -7.66
CA ILE A 12 26.33 26.19 -7.96
C ILE A 12 26.73 25.21 -6.85
N ALA A 13 26.45 25.54 -5.58
CA ALA A 13 26.72 24.65 -4.45
C ALA A 13 25.86 23.37 -4.51
N VAL A 14 24.56 23.51 -4.85
CA VAL A 14 23.65 22.37 -5.03
C VAL A 14 24.10 21.47 -6.18
N ALA A 15 24.46 22.06 -7.34
CA ALA A 15 24.94 21.31 -8.49
C ALA A 15 26.23 20.52 -8.19
N ALA A 16 27.15 21.10 -7.41
CA ALA A 16 28.39 20.42 -7.02
C ALA A 16 28.14 19.20 -6.11
N VAL A 17 27.18 19.28 -5.18
CA VAL A 17 26.83 18.17 -4.27
C VAL A 17 26.19 17.01 -5.05
N VAL A 18 25.29 17.29 -5.99
CA VAL A 18 24.65 16.27 -6.83
C VAL A 18 25.69 15.51 -7.67
N ILE A 19 26.66 16.22 -8.26
CA ILE A 19 27.74 15.57 -9.03
C ILE A 19 28.60 14.66 -8.14
N ILE A 20 28.92 15.07 -6.92
CA ILE A 20 29.70 14.25 -5.98
C ILE A 20 28.96 12.95 -5.61
N VAL A 21 27.65 13.01 -5.35
CA VAL A 21 26.84 11.83 -5.01
C VAL A 21 26.79 10.84 -6.17
N ILE A 22 26.63 11.32 -7.42
CA ILE A 22 26.62 10.45 -8.61
C ILE A 22 27.97 9.74 -8.78
N VAL A 23 29.10 10.43 -8.56
CA VAL A 23 30.41 9.80 -8.64
C VAL A 23 30.57 8.72 -7.57
N ILE A 24 30.15 8.95 -6.33
CA ILE A 24 30.25 7.94 -5.25
C ILE A 24 29.47 6.66 -5.59
N ILE A 25 28.26 6.79 -6.15
CA ILE A 25 27.45 5.63 -6.56
C ILE A 25 28.12 4.86 -7.71
N ALA A 26 28.77 5.55 -8.65
CA ALA A 26 29.46 4.92 -9.77
C ALA A 26 30.74 4.17 -9.36
N VAL A 27 31.47 4.62 -8.32
CA VAL A 27 32.68 3.91 -7.85
C VAL A 27 32.36 2.76 -6.88
N ALA A 28 31.22 2.81 -6.17
CA ALA A 28 30.82 1.75 -5.24
C ALA A 28 30.15 0.53 -5.92
N GLY A 29 29.79 0.61 -7.21
CA GLY A 29 29.12 -0.47 -7.96
C GLY A 29 30.04 -1.40 -8.76
N GLY A 30 31.36 -1.24 -8.72
CA GLY A 30 32.31 -2.03 -9.49
C GLY A 30 32.84 -3.26 -8.73
N GLY A 31 32.05 -4.31 -8.62
CA GLY A 31 32.49 -5.63 -8.12
C GLY A 31 32.77 -6.60 -9.27
N ASP A 32 34.01 -6.57 -9.77
CA ASP A 32 34.60 -7.65 -10.58
C ASP A 32 34.91 -8.84 -9.63
N ASP A 33 34.20 -9.96 -9.78
CA ASP A 33 34.63 -11.24 -9.21
C ASP A 33 34.69 -12.33 -10.28
N THR A 34 35.92 -12.56 -10.72
CA THR A 34 36.34 -13.65 -11.59
C THR A 34 36.54 -14.91 -10.74
N ALA A 35 35.72 -15.94 -10.94
CA ALA A 35 36.03 -17.28 -10.48
C ALA A 35 35.66 -18.33 -11.55
N SER A 36 36.72 -18.86 -12.19
CA SER A 36 36.66 -20.10 -12.98
C SER A 36 36.28 -21.27 -12.09
N ALA A 37 35.22 -21.99 -12.45
CA ALA A 37 34.94 -23.32 -11.91
C ALA A 37 34.88 -24.33 -13.06
N THR A 38 35.84 -25.26 -13.03
CA THR A 38 35.96 -26.42 -13.91
C THR A 38 34.78 -27.37 -13.72
N THR A 39 33.98 -27.59 -14.77
CA THR A 39 32.92 -28.60 -14.77
C THR A 39 33.52 -29.98 -15.04
N THR A 40 33.48 -30.86 -14.05
CA THR A 40 33.81 -32.29 -14.19
C THR A 40 32.50 -33.06 -14.25
N VAL A 41 32.28 -33.81 -15.33
CA VAL A 41 31.06 -34.62 -15.56
C VAL A 41 31.22 -35.98 -14.85
N PRO A 42 30.36 -36.37 -13.90
CA PRO A 42 30.28 -37.75 -13.47
C PRO A 42 29.39 -38.56 -14.43
N SER A 43 29.88 -39.77 -14.65
CA SER A 43 29.36 -40.86 -15.45
C SER A 43 27.94 -41.27 -15.04
N ALA A 44 27.13 -41.60 -16.06
CA ALA A 44 25.78 -42.12 -15.93
C ALA A 44 25.78 -43.48 -15.20
N ALA A 45 25.06 -43.55 -14.08
CA ALA A 45 24.66 -44.79 -13.45
C ALA A 45 23.17 -45.02 -13.74
N ASP A 46 22.89 -46.15 -14.40
CA ASP A 46 21.55 -46.62 -14.75
C ASP A 46 20.64 -46.67 -13.51
N THR A 47 19.62 -45.80 -13.51
CA THR A 47 18.58 -45.83 -12.48
C THR A 47 17.43 -46.70 -12.98
N THR A 48 17.26 -47.85 -12.34
CA THR A 48 16.15 -48.77 -12.60
C THR A 48 14.86 -48.20 -12.00
N THR A 49 13.93 -47.75 -12.84
CA THR A 49 12.61 -47.28 -12.42
C THR A 49 11.71 -48.47 -12.09
N THR A 50 11.42 -48.67 -10.81
CA THR A 50 10.39 -49.63 -10.34
C THR A 50 9.07 -48.89 -10.15
N THR A 51 8.16 -49.05 -11.10
CA THR A 51 6.79 -48.52 -11.03
C THR A 51 5.97 -49.38 -10.08
N THR A 52 5.71 -48.87 -8.87
CA THR A 52 4.76 -49.47 -7.93
C THR A 52 3.39 -48.86 -8.19
N VAL A 53 2.46 -49.68 -8.70
CA VAL A 53 1.05 -49.29 -8.88
C VAL A 53 0.39 -49.30 -7.50
N ALA A 54 0.02 -48.12 -7.00
CA ALA A 54 -0.72 -48.00 -5.76
C ALA A 54 -2.20 -48.28 -6.03
N ASP A 55 -2.77 -49.26 -5.33
CA ASP A 55 -4.21 -49.53 -5.29
C ASP A 55 -4.94 -48.37 -4.60
N THR A 56 -5.59 -47.53 -5.40
CA THR A 56 -6.43 -46.44 -4.90
C THR A 56 -7.72 -47.01 -4.33
N THR A 57 -7.80 -47.11 -3.01
CA THR A 57 -9.03 -47.49 -2.30
C THR A 57 -9.82 -46.23 -1.97
N THR A 58 -10.91 -45.99 -2.70
CA THR A 58 -11.82 -44.86 -2.45
C THR A 58 -12.70 -45.16 -1.25
N THR A 59 -12.42 -44.51 -0.12
CA THR A 59 -13.30 -44.50 1.06
C THR A 59 -14.21 -43.29 0.96
N GLU A 60 -15.52 -43.51 0.84
CA GLU A 60 -16.53 -42.45 0.87
C GLU A 60 -16.52 -41.79 2.27
N ALA A 61 -16.26 -40.49 2.31
CA ALA A 61 -16.28 -39.70 3.53
C ALA A 61 -17.73 -39.47 4.00
N PRO A 62 -17.99 -39.43 5.33
CA PRO A 62 -19.32 -39.20 5.86
C PRO A 62 -19.84 -37.80 5.48
N THR A 63 -21.04 -37.77 4.90
CA THR A 63 -21.76 -36.54 4.57
C THR A 63 -22.11 -35.80 5.85
N THR A 64 -21.42 -34.69 6.10
CA THR A 64 -21.70 -33.82 7.25
C THR A 64 -22.71 -32.76 6.81
N THR A 65 -23.96 -32.88 7.25
CA THR A 65 -24.99 -31.86 7.02
C THR A 65 -24.73 -30.68 7.95
N THR A 66 -23.97 -29.70 7.47
CA THR A 66 -23.79 -28.41 8.16
C THR A 66 -25.10 -27.63 8.05
N THR A 67 -25.79 -27.43 9.17
CA THR A 67 -26.94 -26.53 9.24
C THR A 67 -26.41 -25.11 9.09
N GLN A 68 -26.71 -24.46 7.97
CA GLN A 68 -26.32 -23.07 7.74
C GLN A 68 -26.94 -22.20 8.83
N PRO A 69 -26.15 -21.46 9.63
CA PRO A 69 -26.69 -20.53 10.61
C PRO A 69 -27.58 -19.51 9.89
N ALA A 70 -28.76 -19.27 10.45
CA ALA A 70 -29.69 -18.29 9.91
C ALA A 70 -29.03 -16.91 9.93
N THR A 71 -28.83 -16.32 8.75
CA THR A 71 -28.32 -14.97 8.59
C THR A 71 -29.36 -14.02 9.16
N THR A 72 -29.09 -13.49 10.35
CA THR A 72 -29.93 -12.45 10.95
C THR A 72 -29.51 -11.14 10.29
N THR A 73 -30.32 -10.65 9.35
CA THR A 73 -30.12 -9.35 8.72
C THR A 73 -30.46 -8.27 9.74
N THR A 74 -29.48 -7.89 10.56
CA THR A 74 -29.54 -6.68 11.37
C THR A 74 -29.67 -5.50 10.42
N ALA A 75 -30.60 -4.58 10.70
CA ALA A 75 -30.79 -3.38 9.90
C ALA A 75 -29.46 -2.65 9.70
N ALA A 76 -29.18 -2.25 8.45
CA ALA A 76 -28.04 -1.45 8.03
C ALA A 76 -27.78 -0.31 9.01
N ALA A 77 -26.85 -0.51 9.94
CA ALA A 77 -26.44 0.52 10.86
C ALA A 77 -25.57 1.50 10.08
N SER A 78 -26.01 2.76 10.03
CA SER A 78 -25.13 3.84 9.63
C SER A 78 -24.16 4.12 10.79
N TYR A 79 -22.88 4.24 10.50
CA TYR A 79 -21.85 4.53 11.49
C TYR A 79 -21.33 5.95 11.36
N ASP A 80 -21.45 6.74 12.42
CA ASP A 80 -20.85 8.07 12.51
C ASP A 80 -19.33 7.90 12.69
N VAL A 81 -18.56 8.18 11.64
CA VAL A 81 -17.10 8.07 11.69
C VAL A 81 -16.55 9.24 12.51
N PRO A 82 -15.87 8.97 13.64
CA PRO A 82 -15.29 10.03 14.48
C PRO A 82 -14.22 10.80 13.70
N ALA A 83 -14.02 12.08 14.02
CA ALA A 83 -12.89 12.82 13.46
C ALA A 83 -11.58 12.26 14.04
N THR A 84 -10.58 12.03 13.18
CA THR A 84 -9.23 11.66 13.61
C THR A 84 -8.30 12.88 13.63
N PRO A 85 -7.42 13.01 14.63
CA PRO A 85 -6.35 14.01 14.60
C PRO A 85 -5.18 13.61 13.70
N ILE A 86 -5.11 12.33 13.28
CA ILE A 86 -4.01 11.80 12.46
C ILE A 86 -4.37 11.93 10.98
N VAL A 87 -4.05 13.10 10.43
CA VAL A 87 -4.36 13.48 9.05
C VAL A 87 -3.08 13.96 8.36
N ALA A 88 -2.87 13.54 7.11
CA ALA A 88 -1.86 14.12 6.24
C ALA A 88 -2.35 14.28 4.80
N GLU A 89 -2.00 15.41 4.19
CA GLU A 89 -2.24 15.66 2.77
C GLU A 89 -1.33 14.79 1.90
N LEU A 90 -1.89 14.24 0.83
CA LEU A 90 -1.12 13.54 -0.19
C LEU A 90 -0.44 14.59 -1.09
N GLN A 91 0.85 14.37 -1.32
CA GLN A 91 1.70 15.19 -2.17
C GLN A 91 2.42 14.32 -3.20
N PRO A 92 2.62 14.81 -4.44
CA PRO A 92 3.29 14.04 -5.48
C PRO A 92 4.74 13.76 -5.10
N TYR A 93 5.16 12.49 -5.20
CA TYR A 93 6.56 12.09 -5.04
C TYR A 93 7.28 11.90 -6.40
N SER A 94 6.53 11.90 -7.51
CA SER A 94 7.02 11.86 -8.88
C SER A 94 6.33 12.95 -9.73
N ALA A 95 6.84 13.18 -10.94
CA ALA A 95 6.18 14.10 -11.89
C ALA A 95 4.79 13.57 -12.31
N GLY A 96 4.66 12.27 -12.61
CA GLY A 96 3.38 11.68 -13.01
C GLY A 96 2.35 11.65 -11.89
N GLY A 97 2.77 11.64 -10.62
CA GLY A 97 1.87 11.74 -9.47
C GLY A 97 1.02 13.02 -9.44
N SER A 98 1.53 14.12 -10.00
CA SER A 98 0.77 15.38 -10.11
C SER A 98 -0.32 15.36 -11.18
N GLU A 99 -0.33 14.34 -12.03
CA GLU A 99 -1.34 14.16 -13.09
C GLU A 99 -2.52 13.28 -12.63
N LEU A 100 -2.38 12.53 -11.53
CA LEU A 100 -3.45 11.68 -11.00
C LEU A 100 -4.59 12.49 -10.37
N PHE A 101 -4.23 13.48 -9.56
CA PHE A 101 -5.15 14.42 -8.91
C PHE A 101 -4.38 15.66 -8.46
N ASP A 102 -5.09 16.75 -8.16
CA ASP A 102 -4.45 18.00 -7.75
C ASP A 102 -3.66 17.80 -6.43
N PRO A 103 -2.42 18.30 -6.32
CA PRO A 103 -1.65 18.18 -5.08
C PRO A 103 -2.39 18.74 -3.87
N GLY A 104 -2.49 17.95 -2.79
CA GLY A 104 -3.23 18.31 -1.58
C GLY A 104 -4.75 18.20 -1.68
N SER A 105 -5.33 17.76 -2.81
CA SER A 105 -6.77 17.54 -2.93
C SER A 105 -7.25 16.26 -2.23
N VAL A 106 -6.32 15.41 -1.79
CA VAL A 106 -6.61 14.16 -1.07
C VAL A 106 -5.85 14.15 0.25
N GLN A 107 -6.51 13.66 1.30
CA GLN A 107 -5.94 13.48 2.63
C GLN A 107 -6.04 12.02 3.08
N ALA A 108 -4.99 11.49 3.69
CA ALA A 108 -4.99 10.24 4.43
C ALA A 108 -5.42 10.50 5.87
N HIS A 109 -6.56 9.94 6.26
CA HIS A 109 -7.12 10.01 7.62
C HIS A 109 -6.94 8.65 8.29
N TRP A 110 -6.22 8.58 9.40
CA TRP A 110 -5.83 7.32 10.03
C TRP A 110 -6.71 6.98 11.23
N TYR A 111 -7.08 5.70 11.31
CA TYR A 111 -7.95 5.08 12.31
C TYR A 111 -7.35 3.74 12.75
N GLN A 112 -8.00 3.08 13.69
CA GLN A 112 -7.66 1.72 14.09
C GLN A 112 -8.87 0.77 14.00
N TRP A 113 -8.59 -0.50 13.74
CA TRP A 113 -9.55 -1.58 13.78
C TRP A 113 -8.86 -2.93 13.96
N ASP A 114 -9.36 -3.76 14.88
CA ASP A 114 -8.86 -5.11 15.14
C ASP A 114 -7.31 -5.21 15.29
N GLY A 115 -6.72 -4.20 15.95
CA GLY A 115 -5.27 -4.14 16.18
C GLY A 115 -4.44 -3.69 14.97
N LEU A 116 -5.07 -3.26 13.88
CA LEU A 116 -4.43 -2.73 12.68
C LEU A 116 -4.80 -1.27 12.44
N TYR A 117 -3.92 -0.51 11.79
CA TYR A 117 -4.29 0.80 11.28
C TYR A 117 -5.20 0.68 10.06
N VAL A 118 -6.12 1.62 9.92
CA VAL A 118 -6.97 1.81 8.73
C VAL A 118 -6.76 3.22 8.22
N VAL A 119 -6.59 3.39 6.91
CA VAL A 119 -6.48 4.71 6.27
C VAL A 119 -7.68 4.97 5.38
N LEU A 120 -8.34 6.12 5.58
CA LEU A 120 -9.41 6.63 4.71
C LEU A 120 -8.80 7.71 3.80
N TYR A 121 -8.98 7.59 2.50
CA TYR A 121 -8.50 8.56 1.52
C TYR A 121 -9.61 9.57 1.20
N ARG A 122 -9.65 10.66 1.97
CA ARG A 122 -10.65 11.73 1.86
C ARG A 122 -10.32 12.65 0.69
N GLY A 123 -11.34 13.05 -0.08
CA GLY A 123 -11.17 13.86 -1.30
C GLY A 123 -10.98 13.04 -2.59
N PHE A 124 -10.68 11.75 -2.49
CA PHE A 124 -10.71 10.81 -3.61
C PHE A 124 -12.14 10.23 -3.76
N ASP A 125 -12.69 10.17 -4.99
CA ASP A 125 -14.00 9.60 -5.26
C ASP A 125 -13.87 8.17 -5.77
N ALA A 126 -14.00 7.18 -4.88
CA ALA A 126 -13.90 5.76 -5.26
C ALA A 126 -14.98 5.29 -6.25
N GLY A 127 -16.08 6.04 -6.37
CA GLY A 127 -17.23 5.71 -7.20
C GLY A 127 -17.11 6.12 -8.67
N ASP A 128 -16.08 6.88 -9.02
CA ASP A 128 -15.85 7.35 -10.40
C ASP A 128 -15.34 6.24 -11.34
N GLY A 129 -14.91 5.10 -10.78
CA GLY A 129 -14.36 3.97 -11.52
C GLY A 129 -12.86 4.06 -11.83
N SER A 130 -12.17 5.08 -11.31
CA SER A 130 -10.73 5.27 -11.49
C SER A 130 -9.96 4.10 -10.85
N ALA A 131 -9.08 3.50 -11.65
CA ALA A 131 -8.16 2.48 -11.17
C ALA A 131 -7.06 3.17 -10.35
N ILE A 132 -6.74 2.63 -9.18
CA ILE A 132 -5.68 3.15 -8.31
C ILE A 132 -5.09 2.03 -7.46
N CYS A 133 -3.78 2.05 -7.24
CA CYS A 133 -3.11 1.21 -6.26
C CYS A 133 -3.00 1.98 -4.95
N ALA A 134 -3.71 1.54 -3.93
CA ALA A 134 -3.59 2.12 -2.60
C ALA A 134 -2.48 1.39 -1.83
N GLY A 135 -1.51 2.13 -1.35
CA GLY A 135 -0.39 1.58 -0.59
C GLY A 135 -0.31 2.14 0.83
N ASN A 136 0.37 1.40 1.69
CA ASN A 136 0.72 1.87 3.04
C ASN A 136 2.10 1.39 3.45
N SER A 137 2.70 2.10 4.40
CA SER A 137 3.84 1.61 5.18
C SER A 137 4.00 2.41 6.46
N ILE A 138 4.89 1.99 7.33
CA ILE A 138 5.36 2.80 8.47
C ILE A 138 6.87 2.93 8.42
N GLN A 139 7.37 4.16 8.54
CA GLN A 139 8.79 4.43 8.69
C GLN A 139 9.15 4.43 10.18
N GLU A 140 9.81 3.37 10.61
CA GLU A 140 10.39 3.23 11.94
C GLU A 140 11.88 3.60 11.92
N ALA A 141 12.55 3.50 13.06
CA ALA A 141 14.00 3.73 13.15
C ALA A 141 14.82 2.76 12.28
N SER A 142 14.31 1.55 12.00
CA SER A 142 14.97 0.56 11.15
C SER A 142 14.72 0.75 9.65
N GLY A 143 13.85 1.69 9.27
CA GLY A 143 13.43 1.91 7.89
C GLY A 143 11.93 1.68 7.69
N PHE A 144 11.53 1.45 6.45
CA PHE A 144 10.15 1.15 6.10
C PHE A 144 9.80 -0.30 6.46
N ASN A 145 8.72 -0.48 7.20
CA ASN A 145 8.15 -1.77 7.57
C ASN A 145 6.68 -1.83 7.13
N PHE A 146 6.12 -3.04 7.14
CA PHE A 146 4.70 -3.29 6.85
C PHE A 146 4.23 -2.64 5.55
N ILE A 147 5.08 -2.73 4.51
CA ILE A 147 4.75 -2.23 3.17
C ILE A 147 3.73 -3.18 2.55
N SER A 148 2.59 -2.64 2.14
CA SER A 148 1.55 -3.39 1.45
C SER A 148 0.76 -2.49 0.52
N ASP A 149 0.41 -3.05 -0.64
CA ASP A 149 -0.34 -2.38 -1.70
C ASP A 149 -1.59 -3.17 -2.07
N SER A 150 -2.64 -2.50 -2.53
CA SER A 150 -3.88 -3.16 -2.94
C SER A 150 -4.55 -2.43 -4.10
N PRO A 151 -4.91 -3.15 -5.18
CA PRO A 151 -5.56 -2.54 -6.33
C PRO A 151 -7.02 -2.21 -6.05
N HIS A 152 -7.48 -1.04 -6.49
CA HIS A 152 -8.88 -0.64 -6.60
C HIS A 152 -9.23 -0.43 -8.07
N ASN A 153 -10.34 -1.00 -8.53
CA ASN A 153 -10.84 -0.89 -9.92
C ASN A 153 -9.82 -1.23 -11.04
N GLY A 154 -8.80 -2.04 -10.77
CA GLY A 154 -7.81 -2.48 -11.76
C GLY A 154 -7.22 -3.85 -11.41
N ALA A 155 -6.57 -4.50 -12.39
CA ALA A 155 -5.83 -5.73 -12.12
C ALA A 155 -4.47 -5.42 -11.46
N VAL A 156 -3.96 -6.33 -10.64
CA VAL A 156 -2.65 -6.17 -9.97
C VAL A 156 -1.56 -5.87 -11.00
N GLU A 157 -1.56 -6.59 -12.12
CA GLU A 157 -0.56 -6.47 -13.18
C GLU A 157 -0.68 -5.18 -14.01
N GLU A 158 -1.75 -4.40 -13.83
CA GLU A 158 -1.99 -3.16 -14.57
C GLU A 158 -1.69 -1.92 -13.75
N ILE A 159 -1.91 -1.95 -12.44
CA ILE A 159 -1.82 -0.76 -11.58
C ILE A 159 -0.94 -0.94 -10.33
N CYS A 160 -0.61 -2.17 -9.97
CA CYS A 160 0.27 -2.50 -8.83
C CYS A 160 1.42 -3.42 -9.29
N ASP A 161 1.88 -3.29 -10.53
CA ASP A 161 2.89 -4.19 -11.09
C ASP A 161 4.30 -3.86 -10.56
N GLY A 162 4.93 -4.85 -9.94
CA GLY A 162 6.26 -4.71 -9.34
C GLY A 162 6.28 -4.09 -7.95
N VAL A 163 5.12 -3.89 -7.31
CA VAL A 163 5.06 -3.51 -5.89
C VAL A 163 5.65 -4.64 -5.03
N PRO A 164 6.31 -4.31 -3.90
CA PRO A 164 7.01 -5.30 -3.09
C PRO A 164 6.07 -6.32 -2.45
N ARG A 165 4.81 -5.95 -2.19
CA ARG A 165 3.82 -6.81 -1.55
C ARG A 165 2.39 -6.37 -1.84
N ILE A 166 1.56 -7.33 -2.23
CA ILE A 166 0.10 -7.15 -2.27
C ILE A 166 -0.49 -7.55 -0.92
N ALA A 167 -1.39 -6.71 -0.39
CA ALA A 167 -2.09 -6.98 0.87
C ALA A 167 -2.94 -8.25 0.77
N GLU A 168 -2.96 -9.04 1.84
CA GLU A 168 -3.78 -10.24 1.96
C GLU A 168 -4.91 -10.03 2.98
N PRO A 169 -6.08 -10.69 2.81
CA PRO A 169 -7.18 -10.55 3.76
C PRO A 169 -6.76 -10.84 5.22
N PRO A 170 -7.26 -10.06 6.20
CA PRO A 170 -8.33 -9.07 6.09
C PRO A 170 -7.88 -7.70 5.54
N SER A 171 -6.58 -7.50 5.34
CA SER A 171 -6.00 -6.26 4.80
C SER A 171 -6.28 -6.13 3.30
N GLY A 172 -6.28 -4.88 2.82
CA GLY A 172 -6.60 -4.55 1.44
C GLY A 172 -7.43 -3.27 1.33
N VAL A 173 -7.62 -2.82 0.09
CA VAL A 173 -8.44 -1.66 -0.24
C VAL A 173 -9.90 -2.06 -0.38
N PHE A 174 -10.78 -1.18 0.08
CA PHE A 174 -12.22 -1.33 0.03
C PHE A 174 -12.85 -0.01 -0.40
N ALA A 175 -13.99 -0.09 -1.05
CA ALA A 175 -14.78 1.07 -1.46
C ALA A 175 -16.21 0.99 -0.90
N CYS A 176 -16.74 2.13 -0.51
CA CYS A 176 -18.12 2.31 -0.08
C CYS A 176 -18.69 3.59 -0.70
N GLY A 177 -19.36 3.45 -1.85
CA GLY A 177 -19.76 4.61 -2.64
C GLY A 177 -18.52 5.42 -3.07
N SER A 178 -18.45 6.68 -2.66
CA SER A 178 -17.28 7.54 -2.93
C SER A 178 -16.12 7.35 -1.95
N LEU A 179 -16.32 6.64 -0.82
CA LEU A 179 -15.26 6.47 0.17
C LEU A 179 -14.31 5.33 -0.22
N LEU A 180 -13.02 5.63 -0.34
CA LEU A 180 -11.93 4.66 -0.40
C LEU A 180 -11.29 4.51 0.98
N TYR A 181 -11.10 3.29 1.45
CA TYR A 181 -10.31 3.02 2.64
C TYR A 181 -9.49 1.74 2.50
N MET A 182 -8.40 1.65 3.25
CA MET A 182 -7.54 0.47 3.27
C MET A 182 -7.33 0.01 4.71
N VAL A 183 -7.66 -1.26 4.97
CA VAL A 183 -7.20 -1.95 6.18
C VAL A 183 -5.74 -2.33 5.93
N THR A 184 -4.82 -1.75 6.70
CA THR A 184 -3.39 -1.94 6.48
C THR A 184 -2.90 -3.25 7.11
N GLU A 185 -1.63 -3.59 6.87
CA GLU A 185 -0.92 -4.63 7.62
C GLU A 185 -0.09 -4.06 8.78
N ILE A 186 -0.26 -2.77 9.12
CA ILE A 186 0.50 -2.07 10.15
C ILE A 186 -0.18 -2.29 11.51
N PRO A 187 0.47 -2.95 12.48
CA PRO A 187 -0.05 -3.08 13.83
C PRO A 187 -0.20 -1.72 14.51
N VAL A 188 -1.24 -1.54 15.32
CA VAL A 188 -1.48 -0.26 16.03
C VAL A 188 -0.43 0.07 17.08
N ASP A 189 0.32 -0.92 17.56
CA ASP A 189 1.43 -0.74 18.49
C ASP A 189 2.76 -0.42 17.79
N ALA A 190 2.79 -0.38 16.45
CA ALA A 190 3.93 0.10 15.69
C ALA A 190 4.09 1.62 15.86
N VAL A 191 5.34 2.06 16.07
CA VAL A 191 5.67 3.47 16.34
C VAL A 191 6.59 4.01 15.26
N GLY A 192 6.12 5.02 14.55
CA GLY A 192 6.84 5.66 13.45
C GLY A 192 6.00 6.70 12.72
N ASN A 193 6.40 7.02 11.50
CA ASN A 193 5.58 7.83 10.59
C ASN A 193 4.78 6.90 9.69
N LEU A 194 3.46 7.00 9.73
CA LEU A 194 2.53 6.32 8.84
C LEU A 194 2.58 6.98 7.46
N TYR A 195 2.69 6.17 6.42
CA TYR A 195 2.66 6.59 5.03
C TYR A 195 1.46 5.95 4.34
N GLY A 196 0.65 6.78 3.69
CA GLY A 196 -0.45 6.33 2.84
C GLY A 196 -0.21 6.86 1.43
N THR A 197 -0.33 5.99 0.44
CA THR A 197 -0.09 6.30 -0.98
C THR A 197 -1.32 5.99 -1.81
N LEU A 198 -1.52 6.82 -2.84
CA LEU A 198 -2.36 6.50 -3.98
C LEU A 198 -1.50 6.66 -5.22
N GLU A 199 -1.34 5.58 -5.97
CA GLU A 199 -0.38 5.50 -7.05
C GLU A 199 -0.82 4.56 -8.17
N ILE A 200 -0.15 4.68 -9.32
CA ILE A 200 -0.19 3.72 -10.40
C ILE A 200 1.24 3.22 -10.57
N VAL A 201 1.45 1.93 -10.36
CA VAL A 201 2.75 1.27 -10.49
C VAL A 201 2.71 0.33 -11.69
N VAL A 202 3.57 0.61 -12.68
CA VAL A 202 3.71 -0.23 -13.88
C VAL A 202 5.19 -0.55 -14.07
N GLY A 203 5.53 -1.84 -14.14
CA GLY A 203 6.92 -2.30 -14.25
C GLY A 203 7.82 -1.81 -13.10
N GLY A 204 7.27 -1.69 -11.89
CA GLY A 204 7.98 -1.21 -10.70
C GLY A 204 8.29 0.29 -10.67
N THR A 205 7.78 1.07 -11.63
CA THR A 205 7.84 2.54 -11.60
C THR A 205 6.49 3.07 -11.14
N GLY A 206 6.47 3.68 -9.96
CA GLY A 206 5.28 4.31 -9.39
C GLY A 206 5.17 5.78 -9.79
N ASP A 207 3.99 6.16 -10.28
CA ASP A 207 3.54 7.54 -10.33
C ASP A 207 2.42 7.71 -9.32
N GLY A 208 2.61 8.62 -8.36
CA GLY A 208 1.69 8.68 -7.23
C GLY A 208 1.89 9.85 -6.31
N GLN A 209 1.00 9.92 -5.32
CA GLN A 209 1.09 10.85 -4.22
C GLN A 209 1.19 10.08 -2.90
N SER A 210 1.98 10.61 -1.98
CA SER A 210 2.21 10.04 -0.66
C SER A 210 1.95 11.09 0.42
N SER A 211 1.54 10.61 1.58
CA SER A 211 1.40 11.39 2.79
C SER A 211 2.28 10.80 3.89
N ALA A 212 2.61 11.59 4.90
CA ALA A 212 3.36 11.13 6.06
C ALA A 212 2.84 11.81 7.33
N VAL A 213 2.55 11.03 8.36
CA VAL A 213 2.09 11.54 9.67
C VAL A 213 2.62 10.68 10.80
N THR A 214 2.98 11.28 11.92
CA THR A 214 3.44 10.52 13.09
C THR A 214 2.27 9.73 13.69
N SER A 215 2.47 8.43 13.91
CA SER A 215 1.53 7.55 14.62
C SER A 215 1.32 8.01 16.07
N ASP A 216 0.09 7.87 16.55
CA ASP A 216 -0.29 8.15 17.94
C ASP A 216 -1.54 7.35 18.33
N ILE A 217 -1.33 6.14 18.87
CA ILE A 217 -2.42 5.23 19.19
C ILE A 217 -3.40 5.80 20.24
N ASP A 218 -2.92 6.64 21.16
CA ASP A 218 -3.75 7.20 22.24
C ASP A 218 -4.82 8.17 21.71
N THR A 219 -4.60 8.71 20.51
CA THR A 219 -5.51 9.66 19.86
C THR A 219 -6.15 9.13 18.57
N THR A 220 -5.80 7.92 18.16
CA THR A 220 -6.35 7.26 16.96
C THR A 220 -7.73 6.69 17.25
N PRO A 221 -8.82 7.17 16.63
CA PRO A 221 -10.15 6.64 16.89
C PRO A 221 -10.42 5.34 16.10
N GLU A 222 -11.46 4.61 16.49
CA GLU A 222 -11.88 3.38 15.80
C GLU A 222 -12.68 3.68 14.51
N PHE A 223 -12.47 2.84 13.49
CA PHE A 223 -13.29 2.78 12.27
C PHE A 223 -13.62 1.32 12.00
N GLU A 224 -14.90 0.94 11.93
CA GLU A 224 -15.32 -0.43 11.63
C GLU A 224 -15.51 -0.62 10.11
N PRO A 225 -14.67 -1.40 9.42
CA PRO A 225 -14.81 -1.73 8.00
C PRO A 225 -16.07 -2.57 7.70
N GLY A 226 -16.48 -2.59 6.44
CA GLY A 226 -17.50 -3.53 5.95
C GLY A 226 -18.95 -3.22 6.36
N LEU A 227 -19.22 -2.05 6.96
CA LEU A 227 -20.59 -1.59 7.19
C LEU A 227 -21.28 -1.17 5.89
N SER A 228 -22.60 -1.04 5.91
CA SER A 228 -23.41 -0.69 4.72
C SER A 228 -23.47 0.82 4.42
N SER A 229 -23.16 1.66 5.42
CA SER A 229 -23.08 3.11 5.24
C SER A 229 -22.27 3.78 6.35
N TYR A 230 -21.66 4.91 6.02
CA TYR A 230 -20.90 5.75 6.95
C TYR A 230 -21.39 7.19 6.89
N VAL A 231 -21.36 7.89 8.01
CA VAL A 231 -21.56 9.34 8.09
C VAL A 231 -20.22 9.98 8.39
N LEU A 232 -19.73 10.77 7.45
CA LEU A 232 -18.42 11.41 7.52
C LEU A 232 -18.55 12.85 7.99
N ALA A 233 -17.73 13.27 8.95
CA ALA A 233 -17.56 14.69 9.26
C ALA A 233 -16.93 15.44 8.07
N ALA A 234 -17.30 16.71 7.86
CA ALA A 234 -16.67 17.55 6.84
C ALA A 234 -15.18 17.76 7.12
N THR A 235 -14.39 17.91 6.06
CA THR A 235 -12.94 18.17 6.09
C THR A 235 -12.61 19.35 5.18
N ASP A 236 -11.32 19.68 5.05
CA ASP A 236 -10.86 20.70 4.11
C ASP A 236 -10.93 20.24 2.64
N VAL A 237 -10.96 18.92 2.40
CA VAL A 237 -10.95 18.33 1.04
C VAL A 237 -12.30 17.76 0.62
N ASP A 238 -13.25 17.58 1.54
CA ASP A 238 -14.58 17.10 1.22
C ASP A 238 -15.66 17.60 2.21
N PRO A 239 -16.92 17.78 1.76
CA PRO A 239 -18.00 18.32 2.60
C PRO A 239 -18.55 17.33 3.64
N GLY A 240 -18.06 16.08 3.70
CA GLY A 240 -18.61 15.00 4.51
C GLY A 240 -19.98 14.51 4.04
N GLY A 241 -20.75 13.97 4.97
CA GLY A 241 -22.10 13.45 4.73
C GLY A 241 -22.16 11.93 4.70
N THR A 242 -23.32 11.40 4.30
CA THR A 242 -23.57 9.96 4.28
C THR A 242 -23.06 9.33 2.98
N VAL A 243 -22.26 8.28 3.11
CA VAL A 243 -21.85 7.39 2.01
C VAL A 243 -22.49 6.01 2.19
N SER A 244 -22.95 5.39 1.10
CA SER A 244 -23.63 4.08 1.10
C SER A 244 -22.85 3.09 0.25
N CYS A 245 -22.72 1.84 0.70
CA CYS A 245 -21.78 0.89 0.11
C CYS A 245 -22.32 0.04 -1.05
N GLY A 246 -23.57 0.24 -1.47
CA GLY A 246 -24.18 -0.43 -2.62
C GLY A 246 -24.77 -1.80 -2.32
#